data_AF-A0A1H7RKR7-F1
#
_entry.id   AF-A0A1H7RKR7-F1
#
_cell.length_a   1.000
_cell.length_b   1.000
_cell.length_c   1.000
_cell.angle_alpha   90.00
_cell.angle_beta   90.00
_cell.angle_gamma   90.00
#
_symmetry.space_group_name_H-M   'P 1'
#
loop_
_entity.id
_entity.type
_entity.pdbx_description
1 polymer ?
#
loop_
_entity_poly.entity_id
_entity_poly.type
_entity_poly.pdbx_seq_one_letter_code
_entity_poly.pdbx_strand_id
1 'polypeptide(L)'
;MTIALDLPRQVPPWLDLETEHQHWMHHFQKLPCARKGDTIDECWPLIETVYGLYIKHPQATLDQALALYGQATAGLERQLTHEDMREMFARVWARLLKVSAGRSLPHWLPGLADAV
;
A
#
# COMPACT_ATOMS: atom_id res chain seq x y z
N MET A 1 -11.36 -11.95 -13.26
CA MET A 1 -10.84 -12.69 -12.10
C MET A 1 -10.13 -11.66 -11.24
N THR A 2 -10.85 -11.01 -10.34
CA THR A 2 -10.33 -9.95 -9.49
C THR A 2 -9.46 -10.61 -8.43
N ILE A 3 -8.15 -10.41 -8.50
CA ILE A 3 -7.25 -10.74 -7.40
C ILE A 3 -7.60 -9.73 -6.30
N ALA A 4 -8.59 -10.08 -5.48
CA ALA A 4 -8.81 -9.39 -4.23
C ALA A 4 -7.54 -9.65 -3.42
N LEU A 5 -6.76 -8.61 -3.21
CA LEU A 5 -5.64 -8.70 -2.29
C LEU A 5 -6.24 -9.11 -0.95
N ASP A 6 -5.73 -10.19 -0.38
CA ASP A 6 -6.08 -10.65 0.95
C ASP A 6 -5.56 -9.60 1.94
N LEU A 7 -6.29 -8.50 2.05
CA LEU A 7 -6.11 -7.54 3.11
C LEU A 7 -6.41 -8.29 4.41
N PRO A 8 -5.56 -8.14 5.42
CA PRO A 8 -5.79 -8.78 6.71
C PRO A 8 -7.19 -8.40 7.20
N ARG A 9 -7.90 -9.39 7.73
CA ARG A 9 -9.29 -9.29 8.20
C ARG A 9 -9.52 -8.18 9.25
N GLN A 10 -8.43 -7.65 9.81
CA GLN A 10 -8.41 -6.54 10.74
C GLN A 10 -7.44 -5.48 10.21
N VAL A 11 -7.93 -4.25 10.06
CA VAL A 11 -7.13 -3.04 9.77
C VAL A 11 -7.09 -2.16 11.02
N PRO A 12 -6.02 -1.37 11.25
CA PRO A 12 -6.00 -0.41 12.34
C PRO A 12 -7.21 0.54 12.25
N PRO A 13 -7.86 0.91 13.37
CA PRO A 13 -9.11 1.69 13.36
C PRO A 13 -8.95 3.10 12.77
N TRP A 14 -7.71 3.58 12.70
CA TRP A 14 -7.36 4.87 12.12
C TRP A 14 -7.05 4.79 10.62
N LEU A 15 -6.94 3.58 10.06
CA LEU A 15 -6.68 3.31 8.65
C LEU A 15 -8.00 2.93 7.97
N ASP A 16 -8.71 3.95 7.49
CA ASP A 16 -9.93 3.78 6.72
C ASP A 16 -9.60 3.71 5.21
N LEU A 17 -9.73 2.52 4.64
CA LEU A 17 -9.42 2.28 3.24
C LEU A 17 -10.38 2.99 2.28
N GLU A 18 -11.61 3.30 2.69
CA GLU A 18 -12.53 4.08 1.87
C GLU A 18 -12.05 5.53 1.78
N THR A 19 -11.67 6.13 2.91
CA THR A 19 -11.05 7.46 2.93
C THR A 19 -9.76 7.50 2.12
N GLU A 20 -8.93 6.46 2.19
CA GLU A 20 -7.71 6.36 1.38
C GLU A 20 -8.04 6.21 -0.11
N HIS A 21 -9.05 5.41 -0.48
CA HIS A 21 -9.53 5.30 -1.86
C HIS A 21 -9.98 6.65 -2.41
N GLN A 22 -10.79 7.40 -1.65
CA GLN A 22 -11.23 8.75 -2.02
C GLN A 22 -10.07 9.74 -2.16
N HIS A 23 -9.05 9.63 -1.30
CA HIS A 23 -7.84 10.43 -1.44
C HIS A 23 -7.11 10.13 -2.75
N TRP A 24 -6.86 8.85 -3.05
CA TRP A 24 -6.14 8.48 -4.26
C TRP A 24 -6.94 8.73 -5.53
N MET A 25 -8.26 8.65 -5.48
CA MET A 25 -9.13 9.07 -6.57
C MET A 25 -8.96 10.57 -6.88
N HIS A 26 -8.96 11.44 -5.85
CA HIS A 26 -8.71 12.88 -6.02
C HIS A 26 -7.29 13.22 -6.49
N HIS A 27 -6.31 12.37 -6.15
CA HIS A 27 -4.91 12.58 -6.51
C HIS A 27 -4.41 11.65 -7.61
N PHE A 28 -5.32 11.00 -8.33
CA PHE A 28 -5.00 9.94 -9.28
C PHE A 28 -4.02 10.42 -10.37
N GLN A 29 -4.21 11.64 -10.86
CA GLN A 29 -3.34 12.31 -11.84
C GLN A 29 -1.85 12.38 -11.43
N LYS A 30 -1.53 12.24 -10.13
CA LYS A 30 -0.16 12.25 -9.61
C LYS A 30 0.48 10.86 -9.57
N LEU A 31 -0.26 9.82 -9.92
CA LEU A 31 0.20 8.43 -9.87
C LEU A 31 0.75 7.96 -11.21
N PRO A 32 1.74 7.06 -11.20
CA PRO A 32 2.27 6.42 -12.40
C PRO A 32 1.21 5.81 -13.33
N CYS A 33 0.22 5.11 -12.78
CA CYS A 33 -0.89 4.51 -13.56
C CYS A 33 -1.62 5.52 -14.45
N ALA A 34 -1.93 6.71 -13.90
CA ALA A 34 -2.64 7.76 -14.63
C ALA A 34 -1.84 8.24 -15.84
N ARG A 35 -0.50 8.34 -15.70
CA ARG A 35 0.40 8.71 -16.81
C ARG A 35 0.45 7.64 -17.91
N LYS A 36 0.06 6.40 -17.61
CA LYS A 36 -0.03 5.28 -18.56
C LYS A 36 -1.44 5.08 -19.13
N GLY A 37 -2.41 5.90 -18.71
CA GLY A 37 -3.78 5.82 -19.20
C GLY A 37 -4.65 4.75 -18.52
N ASP A 38 -4.20 4.19 -17.39
CA ASP A 38 -5.06 3.34 -16.56
C ASP A 38 -6.13 4.17 -15.84
N THR A 39 -7.11 3.49 -15.26
CA THR A 39 -8.13 4.04 -14.36
C THR A 39 -7.74 3.89 -12.88
N ILE A 40 -8.46 4.57 -11.99
CA ILE A 40 -8.26 4.39 -10.54
C ILE A 40 -8.54 2.95 -10.10
N ASP A 41 -9.57 2.30 -10.66
CA ASP A 41 -9.93 0.92 -10.33
C ASP A 41 -8.85 -0.08 -10.76
N GLU A 42 -8.18 0.16 -11.89
CA GLU A 42 -7.06 -0.67 -12.36
C GLU A 42 -5.79 -0.44 -11.54
N CYS A 43 -5.60 0.77 -11.04
CA CYS A 43 -4.45 1.13 -10.22
C CYS A 43 -4.63 0.75 -8.74
N TRP A 44 -5.87 0.66 -8.25
CA TRP A 44 -6.17 0.44 -6.84
C TRP A 44 -5.50 -0.80 -6.24
N PRO A 45 -5.45 -1.97 -6.90
CA PRO A 45 -4.76 -3.14 -6.34
C PRO A 45 -3.28 -2.86 -6.01
N LEU A 46 -2.60 -2.07 -6.83
CA LEU A 46 -1.21 -1.70 -6.57
C LEU A 46 -1.07 -0.80 -5.33
N ILE A 47 -2.06 0.03 -5.05
CA ILE A 47 -2.11 0.91 -3.89
C ILE A 47 -2.48 0.10 -2.63
N GLU A 48 -3.52 -0.72 -2.75
CA GLU A 48 -4.04 -1.59 -1.69
C GLU A 48 -2.97 -2.57 -1.17
N THR A 49 -2.12 -3.08 -2.07
CA THR A 49 -0.98 -3.93 -1.72
C THR A 49 -0.05 -3.25 -0.72
N VAL A 50 0.19 -1.94 -0.86
CA VAL A 50 1.07 -1.18 0.03
C VAL A 50 0.49 -1.10 1.45
N TYR A 51 -0.81 -0.86 1.58
CA TYR A 51 -1.49 -0.89 2.88
C TYR A 51 -1.45 -2.29 3.49
N GLY A 52 -1.70 -3.32 2.70
CA GLY A 52 -1.60 -4.72 3.13
C GLY A 52 -0.20 -5.05 3.68
N LEU A 53 0.86 -4.61 3.01
CA LEU A 53 2.23 -4.83 3.45
C LEU A 53 2.55 -4.13 4.77
N TYR A 54 2.10 -2.89 4.95
CA TYR A 54 2.28 -2.18 6.20
C TYR A 54 1.60 -2.89 7.39
N ILE A 55 0.41 -3.45 7.17
CA ILE A 55 -0.32 -4.17 8.21
C ILE A 55 0.31 -5.53 8.50
N LYS A 56 0.75 -6.26 7.45
CA LYS A 56 1.37 -7.59 7.58
C LYS A 56 2.80 -7.52 8.14
N HIS A 57 3.53 -6.45 7.83
CA HIS A 57 4.93 -6.28 8.16
C HIS A 57 5.21 -4.87 8.71
N PRO A 58 4.65 -4.50 9.87
CA PRO A 58 4.79 -3.15 10.44
C PRO A 58 6.24 -2.76 10.78
N GLN A 59 7.12 -3.75 10.96
CA GLN A 59 8.54 -3.55 11.25
C GLN A 59 9.43 -3.67 10.01
N ALA A 60 8.86 -3.92 8.83
CA ALA A 60 9.65 -3.98 7.62
C ALA A 60 10.34 -2.63 7.41
N THR A 61 11.65 -2.70 7.20
CA THR A 61 12.39 -1.55 6.69
C THR A 61 11.84 -1.17 5.31
N LEU A 62 12.09 0.07 4.89
CA LEU A 62 11.63 0.54 3.58
C LEU A 62 12.08 -0.38 2.42
N ASP A 63 13.31 -0.88 2.50
CA ASP A 63 13.90 -1.76 1.48
C ASP A 63 13.21 -3.14 1.47
N GLN A 64 12.98 -3.73 2.64
CA GLN A 64 12.23 -4.98 2.78
C GLN A 64 10.78 -4.83 2.27
N ALA A 65 10.10 -3.75 2.64
CA ALA A 65 8.74 -3.48 2.20
C ALA A 65 8.66 -3.28 0.68
N LEU A 66 9.65 -2.61 0.06
CA LEU A 66 9.74 -2.46 -1.39
C LEU A 66 10.02 -3.80 -2.09
N ALA A 67 10.88 -4.65 -1.53
CA ALA A 67 11.14 -5.98 -2.08
C ALA A 67 9.89 -6.87 -2.01
N LEU A 68 9.16 -6.85 -0.89
CA LEU A 68 7.88 -7.55 -0.73
C LEU A 68 6.81 -7.01 -1.67
N TYR A 69 6.81 -5.70 -1.91
CA TYR A 69 5.93 -5.05 -2.89
C TYR A 69 6.14 -5.60 -4.29
N GLY A 70 7.38 -5.61 -4.78
CA GLY A 70 7.68 -6.16 -6.10
C GLY A 70 7.23 -7.62 -6.26
N GLN A 71 7.38 -8.43 -5.20
CA GLN A 71 6.90 -9.82 -5.21
C GLN A 71 5.36 -9.90 -5.22
N ALA A 72 4.69 -9.09 -4.41
CA ALA A 72 3.23 -9.10 -4.27
C ALA A 72 2.51 -8.53 -5.51
N THR A 73 3.15 -7.62 -6.25
CA THR A 73 2.58 -7.02 -7.45
C THR A 73 3.03 -7.68 -8.75
N ALA A 74 3.80 -8.76 -8.69
CA ALA A 74 4.25 -9.48 -9.89
C ALA A 74 3.05 -9.90 -10.75
N GLY A 75 3.00 -9.43 -12.00
CA GLY A 75 1.88 -9.65 -12.92
C GLY A 75 0.72 -8.65 -12.84
N LEU A 76 0.74 -7.71 -11.89
CA LEU A 76 -0.19 -6.57 -11.81
C LEU A 76 0.36 -5.30 -12.46
N GLU A 77 1.64 -5.31 -12.81
CA GLU A 77 2.42 -4.14 -13.25
C GLU A 77 1.90 -3.55 -14.58
N ARG A 78 1.25 -4.36 -15.42
CA ARG A 78 0.69 -3.94 -16.73
C ARG A 78 1.74 -3.21 -17.58
N GLN A 79 1.59 -1.90 -17.78
CA GLN A 79 2.51 -1.04 -18.56
C GLN A 79 3.50 -0.25 -17.69
N LEU A 80 3.49 -0.49 -16.38
CA LEU A 80 4.36 0.19 -15.42
C LEU A 80 5.75 -0.44 -15.46
N THR A 81 6.74 0.42 -15.52
CA THR A 81 8.14 0.02 -15.38
C THR A 81 8.47 -0.26 -13.90
N HIS A 82 9.60 -0.91 -13.65
CA HIS A 82 10.09 -1.06 -12.28
C HIS A 82 10.27 0.29 -11.55
N GLU A 83 10.64 1.35 -12.28
CA GLU A 83 10.73 2.70 -11.73
C GLU A 83 9.35 3.28 -11.38
N ASP A 84 8.35 3.07 -12.25
CA ASP A 84 6.97 3.45 -11.95
C ASP A 84 6.43 2.72 -10.71
N MET A 85 6.74 1.44 -10.56
CA MET A 85 6.36 0.64 -9.38
C MET A 85 7.04 1.15 -8.10
N ARG A 86 8.32 1.51 -8.18
CA ARG A 86 9.05 2.12 -7.06
C ARG A 86 8.48 3.48 -6.70
N GLU A 87 8.15 4.31 -7.69
CA GLU A 87 7.51 5.61 -7.47
C GLU A 87 6.13 5.45 -6.82
N MET A 88 5.34 4.49 -7.29
CA MET A 88 4.04 4.14 -6.71
C MET A 88 4.18 3.80 -5.23
N PHE A 89 5.04 2.83 -4.92
CA PHE A 89 5.30 2.40 -3.57
C PHE A 89 5.74 3.58 -2.69
N ALA A 90 6.72 4.37 -3.13
CA ALA A 90 7.24 5.49 -2.35
C ALA A 90 6.17 6.54 -2.03
N ARG A 91 5.28 6.84 -2.99
CA ARG A 91 4.18 7.80 -2.79
C ARG A 91 3.17 7.29 -1.76
N VAL A 92 2.73 6.04 -1.92
CA VAL A 92 1.72 5.46 -1.04
C VAL A 92 2.29 5.26 0.37
N TRP A 93 3.52 4.75 0.48
CA TRP A 93 4.21 4.55 1.74
C TRP A 93 4.44 5.88 2.48
N ALA A 94 4.89 6.93 1.79
CA ALA A 94 5.09 8.25 2.40
C ALA A 94 3.79 8.86 2.94
N ARG A 95 2.67 8.67 2.25
CA ARG A 95 1.35 9.07 2.77
C ARG A 95 0.99 8.25 4.00
N LEU A 96 1.13 6.94 3.93
CA LEU A 96 0.80 6.04 5.04
C LEU A 96 1.60 6.40 6.30
N LEU A 97 2.90 6.67 6.16
CA LEU A 97 3.73 7.15 7.27
C LEU A 97 3.19 8.46 7.87
N LYS A 98 2.77 9.43 7.04
CA LYS A 98 2.14 10.68 7.53
C LYS A 98 0.83 10.44 8.27
N VAL A 99 -0.02 9.55 7.74
CA VAL A 99 -1.31 9.21 8.35
C VAL A 99 -1.10 8.43 9.64
N SER A 100 -0.10 7.56 9.71
CA SER A 100 0.24 6.77 10.89
C SER A 100 1.01 7.54 11.96
N ALA A 101 1.53 8.74 11.66
CA ALA A 101 2.38 9.50 12.55
C ALA A 101 1.68 9.77 13.90
N GLY A 102 2.32 9.37 14.99
CA GLY A 102 1.78 9.51 16.36
C GLY A 102 0.62 8.56 16.69
N ARG A 103 0.30 7.60 15.82
CA ARG A 103 -0.75 6.60 16.05
C ARG A 103 -0.13 5.28 16.48
N SER A 104 -0.65 4.70 17.55
CA SER A 104 -0.22 3.38 17.98
C SER A 104 -0.70 2.32 17.00
N LEU A 105 0.20 1.39 16.68
CA LEU A 105 -0.20 0.14 16.04
C LEU A 105 -0.97 -0.69 17.09
N PRO A 106 -2.09 -1.32 16.70
CA PRO A 106 -2.84 -2.13 17.64
C PRO A 106 -2.04 -3.36 18.07
N HIS A 107 -2.22 -3.78 19.31
CA HIS A 107 -1.50 -4.91 19.94
C HIS A 107 -1.65 -6.27 19.22
N TRP A 108 -2.68 -6.46 18.40
CA TRP A 108 -2.89 -7.68 17.62
C TRP A 108 -2.12 -7.69 16.28
N LEU A 109 -1.46 -6.59 15.92
CA LEU A 109 -0.64 -6.51 14.71
C LEU A 109 0.65 -7.32 14.93
N PRO A 110 0.96 -8.31 14.07
CA PRO A 110 2.16 -9.14 14.24
C PRO A 110 3.43 -8.29 14.22
N GLY A 111 4.36 -8.57 15.14
CA GLY A 111 5.62 -7.85 15.31
C GLY A 111 5.72 -7.05 16.61
N LEU A 112 4.61 -6.62 17.23
CA LEU A 112 4.67 -5.90 18.51
C LEU A 112 4.83 -6.81 19.74
N ALA A 113 4.62 -8.12 19.58
CA ALA A 113 4.53 -9.08 20.67
C ALA A 113 5.89 -9.59 21.22
N ASP A 114 7.02 -9.29 20.57
CA ASP A 114 8.36 -9.76 21.00
C ASP A 114 9.26 -8.62 21.51
N ALA A 115 8.67 -7.61 22.15
CA ALA A 115 9.41 -6.56 22.87
C ALA A 115 9.02 -6.54 24.35
N VAL A 116 9.24 -7.66 25.05
CA VAL A 116 9.29 -7.75 26.52
C VAL A 116 10.52 -8.56 26.91
#